data_AF-A0A9P7HWM2-F1
#
_entry.id   AF-A0A9P7HWM2-F1
#
_cell.length_a   1.000
_cell.length_b   1.000
_cell.length_c   1.000
_cell.angle_alpha   90.00
_cell.angle_beta   90.00
_cell.angle_gamma   90.00
#
_symmetry.space_group_name_H-M   'P 1'
#
loop_
_entity.id
_entity.type
_entity.pdbx_description
1 polymer ?
#
loop_
_entity_poly.entity_id
_entity_poly.type
_entity_poly.pdbx_seq_one_letter_code
_entity_poly.pdbx_strand_id
1 'polypeptide(L)'
;METDADFLHAYDVPGELSDAYDELLRRQAGLGKEFPVQSNASPNTQAGSSQRKTQPPRDRCDFKAAIICALPLEFDAIRSLFDSTWLEKHHHYGKLKGDTNHYINGRIGDLDVVVLLLSSMGKVSAATAAASLKCSYTELEVVFLAGICGGIPEVRSPNGGKREVLLGDVIVSSNMVQYDVGRRYQDDFVAKQPMHTGRKLINNFLVHLKTDVFSNDLMGRSAEVLQQIQRSNPKCQYLGSANDRLFEPTYQHQIDTSVLCTCFTSPSLMCRRCRSISCDEAGCDEKFLIPRCRIKEKMLLEEQGNISEAQKPLIFLGRYGSGDTVLKSSRDRDGLADRLGIEAFEMESAGLWEDLPCIVVKGVCDYADSHKNKKWQDFAAATSASVVKALLERYIITDQ
;
A
#
# COMPACT_ATOMS: atom_id res chain seq x y z
N MET A 1 19.06 -50.54 -1.14
CA MET A 1 20.07 -49.57 -0.71
C MET A 1 20.23 -48.56 -1.83
N GLU A 2 19.98 -47.27 -1.72
CA GLU A 2 19.53 -46.31 -0.70
C GLU A 2 19.40 -45.02 -1.54
N THR A 3 18.20 -44.49 -1.77
CA THR A 3 17.68 -43.24 -1.20
C THR A 3 18.58 -42.01 -1.38
N ASP A 4 18.21 -41.12 -2.31
CA ASP A 4 18.56 -39.69 -2.27
C ASP A 4 17.26 -38.89 -2.11
N ALA A 5 16.98 -38.53 -0.87
CA ALA A 5 16.07 -37.49 -0.48
C ALA A 5 16.94 -36.40 0.15
N ASP A 6 16.87 -35.18 -0.37
CA ASP A 6 17.23 -33.98 0.39
C ASP A 6 16.34 -32.81 -0.03
N PHE A 7 15.17 -32.81 0.60
CA PHE A 7 14.42 -31.61 0.94
C PHE A 7 15.15 -30.94 2.11
N LEU A 8 15.54 -29.68 1.98
CA LEU A 8 15.91 -28.86 3.14
C LEU A 8 15.22 -27.49 3.09
N HIS A 9 14.19 -27.44 3.94
CA HIS A 9 13.63 -26.25 4.56
C HIS A 9 14.75 -25.42 5.21
N ALA A 10 14.66 -24.10 5.07
CA ALA A 10 15.39 -23.16 5.91
C ALA A 10 14.40 -22.18 6.56
N TYR A 11 13.64 -22.71 7.51
CA TYR A 11 13.16 -21.97 8.67
C TYR A 11 13.72 -22.71 9.87
N ASP A 12 14.69 -22.11 10.56
CA ASP A 12 14.86 -22.15 12.01
C ASP A 12 16.16 -21.43 12.40
N VAL A 13 16.02 -20.34 13.16
CA VAL A 13 17.00 -19.95 14.18
C VAL A 13 16.20 -19.76 15.48
N PRO A 14 16.57 -20.42 16.59
CA PRO A 14 15.81 -20.38 17.84
C PRO A 14 16.15 -19.17 18.72
N GLY A 15 15.12 -18.69 19.42
CA GLY A 15 15.10 -18.04 20.75
C GLY A 15 16.28 -17.19 21.22
N GLU A 16 16.01 -15.88 21.35
CA GLU A 16 16.44 -15.00 22.47
C GLU A 16 15.86 -13.59 22.25
N LEU A 17 14.58 -13.38 22.57
CA LEU A 17 13.93 -12.06 22.48
C LEU A 17 12.86 -11.83 23.56
N SER A 18 12.85 -12.66 24.60
CA SER A 18 11.92 -12.59 25.74
C SER A 18 12.39 -11.59 26.81
N ASP A 19 13.69 -11.56 27.10
CA ASP A 19 14.14 -10.94 28.36
C ASP A 19 14.42 -9.45 28.24
N ALA A 20 14.74 -8.96 27.04
CA ALA A 20 14.94 -7.54 26.77
C ALA A 20 13.63 -6.73 26.79
N TYR A 21 12.49 -7.38 26.52
CA TYR A 21 11.18 -6.72 26.50
C TYR A 21 10.59 -6.54 27.91
N ASP A 22 10.81 -7.53 28.79
CA ASP A 22 10.37 -7.48 30.19
C ASP A 22 11.21 -6.51 31.04
N GLU A 23 12.49 -6.30 30.71
CA GLU A 23 13.34 -5.36 31.45
C GLU A 23 13.00 -3.88 31.15
N LEU A 24 12.45 -3.60 29.97
CA LEU A 24 11.92 -2.27 29.60
C LEU A 24 10.64 -1.91 30.37
N LEU A 25 9.75 -2.89 30.61
CA LEU A 25 8.52 -2.69 31.38
C LEU A 25 8.79 -2.48 32.88
N ARG A 26 9.82 -3.12 33.44
CA ARG A 26 10.19 -2.96 34.86
C ARG A 26 10.83 -1.60 35.18
N ARG A 27 11.49 -0.96 34.21
CA ARG A 27 12.12 0.37 34.40
C ARG A 27 11.12 1.54 34.40
N GLN A 28 9.90 1.37 33.90
CA GLN A 28 8.86 2.42 33.92
C GLN A 28 7.94 2.39 35.17
N ALA A 29 8.03 1.35 36.01
CA ALA A 29 7.16 1.19 37.18
C ALA A 29 7.74 1.71 38.51
N GLY A 30 8.90 2.38 38.49
CA GLY A 30 9.61 2.75 39.71
C GLY A 30 10.09 4.19 39.72
N LEU A 31 9.19 5.17 39.82
CA LEU A 31 9.48 6.53 40.30
C LEU A 31 8.15 7.26 40.62
N GLY A 32 7.52 6.84 41.71
CA GLY A 32 6.47 7.62 42.38
C GLY A 32 6.97 8.06 43.75
N LYS A 33 7.12 9.37 43.97
CA LYS A 33 7.03 9.99 45.30
C LYS A 33 6.30 11.34 45.18
N GLU A 34 5.18 11.42 45.88
CA GLU A 34 4.31 12.58 46.08
C GLU A 34 5.01 13.72 46.83
N PHE A 35 4.56 14.97 46.64
CA PHE A 35 4.30 15.94 47.72
C PHE A 35 3.27 17.01 47.27
N PRO A 36 2.44 17.56 48.19
CA PRO A 36 1.18 18.24 47.89
C PRO A 36 1.26 19.77 47.96
N VAL A 37 0.47 20.50 47.15
CA VAL A 37 0.12 21.91 47.43
C VAL A 37 -1.30 22.23 46.92
N GLN A 38 -2.12 22.82 47.78
CA GLN A 38 -3.48 23.33 47.52
C GLN A 38 -3.49 24.81 47.07
N SER A 39 -4.58 25.16 46.35
CA SER A 39 -5.20 26.50 46.19
C SER A 39 -4.46 27.52 45.30
N ASN A 40 -5.08 28.28 44.38
CA ASN A 40 -6.31 29.08 44.46
C ASN A 40 -6.92 29.39 43.08
N ALA A 41 -8.21 29.73 43.07
CA ALA A 41 -9.06 30.04 41.91
C ALA A 41 -8.83 31.41 41.26
N SER A 42 -9.18 31.54 39.98
CA SER A 42 -9.82 32.73 39.34
C SER A 42 -10.38 32.40 37.94
N PRO A 43 -11.39 33.14 37.42
CA PRO A 43 -12.55 32.55 36.74
C PRO A 43 -12.59 32.67 35.21
N ASN A 44 -13.37 31.76 34.61
CA ASN A 44 -14.15 31.84 33.37
C ASN A 44 -13.54 32.47 32.12
N THR A 45 -13.40 31.66 31.06
CA THR A 45 -14.28 31.81 29.89
C THR A 45 -14.49 30.43 29.24
N GLN A 46 -15.70 29.90 29.33
CA GLN A 46 -16.12 28.71 28.60
C GLN A 46 -16.32 29.06 27.12
N ALA A 47 -15.60 28.37 26.25
CA ALA A 47 -16.09 28.05 24.91
C ALA A 47 -15.94 26.53 24.77
N GLY A 48 -16.97 25.80 25.19
CA GLY A 48 -17.00 24.35 25.13
C GLY A 48 -17.12 23.86 23.69
N SER A 49 -16.04 23.35 23.13
CA SER A 49 -16.12 22.32 22.09
C SER A 49 -16.29 20.99 22.81
N SER A 50 -17.54 20.56 23.02
CA SER A 50 -17.79 19.20 23.50
C SER A 50 -17.33 18.24 22.41
N GLN A 51 -16.12 17.68 22.53
CA GLN A 51 -15.80 16.43 21.85
C GLN A 51 -16.81 15.40 22.36
N ARG A 52 -17.87 15.14 21.58
CA ARG A 52 -18.77 14.02 21.82
C ARG A 52 -17.88 12.79 21.86
N LYS A 53 -17.72 12.16 23.04
CA LYS A 53 -17.10 10.84 23.14
C LYS A 53 -17.94 9.89 22.30
N THR A 54 -17.44 9.55 21.12
CA THR A 54 -18.06 8.58 20.21
C THR A 54 -18.09 7.24 20.91
N GLN A 55 -19.29 6.65 21.01
CA GLN A 55 -19.44 5.32 21.59
C GLN A 55 -18.90 4.27 20.60
N PRO A 56 -18.28 3.18 21.10
CA PRO A 56 -17.89 2.08 20.24
C PRO A 56 -19.12 1.44 19.58
N PRO A 57 -18.96 0.84 18.38
CA PRO A 57 -19.94 -0.07 17.78
C PRO A 57 -20.47 -1.11 18.78
N ARG A 58 -21.74 -1.51 18.64
CA ARG A 58 -22.36 -2.52 19.53
C ARG A 58 -21.87 -3.91 19.20
N ASP A 59 -21.78 -4.22 17.91
CA ASP A 59 -21.34 -5.50 17.38
C ASP A 59 -20.67 -5.34 16.02
N ARG A 60 -20.42 -6.47 15.33
CA ARG A 60 -19.73 -6.50 14.02
C ARG A 60 -20.58 -5.96 12.86
N CYS A 61 -21.91 -5.92 13.00
CA CYS A 61 -22.83 -5.42 11.98
C CYS A 61 -22.81 -3.88 11.89
N ASP A 62 -22.32 -3.22 12.92
CA ASP A 62 -22.17 -1.76 12.93
C ASP A 62 -20.93 -1.28 12.12
N PHE A 63 -20.03 -2.20 11.71
CA PHE A 63 -18.89 -1.86 10.87
C PHE A 63 -19.29 -1.85 9.40
N LYS A 64 -19.19 -0.67 8.77
CA LYS A 64 -19.54 -0.46 7.37
C LYS A 64 -18.32 -0.36 6.44
N ALA A 65 -17.12 -0.27 7.01
CA ALA A 65 -15.88 -0.16 6.27
C ALA A 65 -14.82 -1.16 6.75
N ALA A 66 -14.06 -1.72 5.81
CA ALA A 66 -12.90 -2.56 6.12
C ALA A 66 -11.66 -2.12 5.34
N ILE A 67 -10.48 -2.41 5.88
CA ILE A 67 -9.19 -2.19 5.22
C ILE A 67 -8.38 -3.47 5.29
N ILE A 68 -7.86 -3.91 4.16
CA ILE A 68 -7.02 -5.11 4.03
C ILE A 68 -5.64 -4.67 3.57
N CYS A 69 -4.61 -5.15 4.28
CA CYS A 69 -3.19 -4.91 3.98
C CYS A 69 -2.51 -6.26 3.73
N ALA A 70 -1.56 -6.31 2.80
CA ALA A 70 -0.80 -7.53 2.48
C ALA A 70 0.51 -7.63 3.26
N LEU A 71 1.10 -6.49 3.62
CA LEU A 71 2.41 -6.39 4.26
C LEU A 71 2.34 -5.64 5.60
N PRO A 72 3.24 -5.96 6.55
CA PRO A 72 3.30 -5.26 7.84
C PRO A 72 3.49 -3.74 7.71
N LEU A 73 4.34 -3.27 6.79
CA LEU A 73 4.55 -1.82 6.57
C LEU A 73 3.29 -1.10 6.09
N GLU A 74 2.42 -1.79 5.35
CA GLU A 74 1.14 -1.25 4.88
C GLU A 74 0.15 -1.17 6.03
N PHE A 75 0.11 -2.22 6.84
CA PHE A 75 -0.67 -2.28 8.06
C PHE A 75 -0.26 -1.18 9.05
N ASP A 76 1.04 -1.01 9.31
CA ASP A 76 1.57 0.01 10.22
C ASP A 76 1.19 1.43 9.76
N ALA A 77 1.26 1.70 8.46
CA ALA A 77 0.81 2.97 7.88
C ALA A 77 -0.69 3.21 8.12
N ILE A 78 -1.54 2.21 7.89
CA ILE A 78 -2.98 2.32 8.17
C ILE A 78 -3.26 2.44 9.68
N ARG A 79 -2.53 1.68 10.51
CA ARG A 79 -2.71 1.67 11.96
C ARG A 79 -2.41 3.04 12.58
N SER A 80 -1.43 3.75 12.05
CA SER A 80 -1.07 5.11 12.48
C SER A 80 -2.20 6.14 12.30
N LEU A 81 -3.19 5.84 11.47
CA LEU A 81 -4.30 6.73 11.13
C LEU A 81 -5.50 6.64 12.06
N PHE A 82 -5.49 5.69 13.00
CA PHE A 82 -6.59 5.46 13.93
C PHE A 82 -6.71 6.63 14.90
N ASP A 83 -7.87 7.26 14.93
CA ASP A 83 -8.19 8.27 15.93
C ASP A 83 -8.56 7.61 17.27
N SER A 84 -9.06 6.37 17.22
CA SER A 84 -9.33 5.54 18.40
C SER A 84 -9.22 4.06 18.06
N THR A 85 -8.79 3.26 19.04
CA THR A 85 -8.76 1.79 18.92
C THR A 85 -9.84 1.21 19.81
N TRP A 86 -10.60 0.24 19.29
CA TRP A 86 -11.64 -0.47 20.04
C TRP A 86 -11.08 -1.70 20.78
N LEU A 87 -9.86 -1.59 21.28
CA LEU A 87 -9.17 -2.61 22.06
C LEU A 87 -9.06 -2.13 23.50
N GLU A 88 -9.28 -3.05 24.43
CA GLU A 88 -8.68 -3.12 25.79
C GLU A 88 -9.59 -2.99 27.00
N LYS A 89 -10.84 -2.52 26.95
CA LYS A 89 -11.64 -2.53 28.20
C LYS A 89 -12.99 -3.26 28.15
N HIS A 90 -13.76 -3.23 27.05
CA HIS A 90 -15.14 -3.77 27.09
C HIS A 90 -15.72 -4.41 25.81
N HIS A 91 -15.04 -4.41 24.65
CA HIS A 91 -15.66 -4.86 23.38
C HIS A 91 -14.69 -5.67 22.50
N HIS A 92 -14.56 -6.98 22.76
CA HIS A 92 -13.99 -7.90 21.78
C HIS A 92 -15.10 -8.32 20.82
N TYR A 93 -15.12 -7.76 19.61
CA TYR A 93 -16.12 -8.09 18.59
C TYR A 93 -16.05 -9.55 18.11
N GLY A 94 -14.92 -10.23 18.37
CA GLY A 94 -14.71 -11.61 18.01
C GLY A 94 -14.72 -11.82 16.50
N LYS A 95 -15.00 -13.06 16.09
CA LYS A 95 -15.12 -13.48 14.70
C LYS A 95 -15.96 -14.74 14.61
N LEU A 96 -16.46 -15.06 13.42
CA LEU A 96 -17.28 -16.26 13.22
C LEU A 96 -16.43 -17.52 13.50
N LYS A 97 -17.05 -18.59 13.99
CA LYS A 97 -16.37 -19.88 14.19
C LYS A 97 -15.78 -20.36 12.86
N GLY A 98 -14.48 -20.69 12.86
CA GLY A 98 -13.75 -21.11 11.67
C GLY A 98 -13.02 -19.97 10.94
N ASP A 99 -13.29 -18.71 11.29
CA ASP A 99 -12.53 -17.57 10.80
C ASP A 99 -11.11 -17.55 11.42
N THR A 100 -10.09 -17.70 10.58
CA THR A 100 -8.68 -17.71 11.01
C THR A 100 -8.04 -16.32 11.01
N ASN A 101 -8.71 -15.30 10.51
CA ASN A 101 -8.16 -13.95 10.41
C ASN A 101 -7.94 -13.31 11.78
N HIS A 102 -7.00 -12.38 11.86
CA HIS A 102 -6.84 -11.49 13.00
C HIS A 102 -7.31 -10.09 12.60
N TYR A 103 -8.20 -9.52 13.41
CA TYR A 103 -8.81 -8.22 13.14
C TYR A 103 -8.43 -7.21 14.21
N ILE A 104 -8.22 -5.98 13.77
CA ILE A 104 -8.07 -4.82 14.64
C ILE A 104 -9.17 -3.84 14.27
N ASN A 105 -9.99 -3.49 15.27
CA ASN A 105 -11.12 -2.59 15.11
C ASN A 105 -10.75 -1.21 15.66
N GLY A 106 -11.17 -0.16 14.97
CA GLY A 106 -10.96 1.20 15.43
C GLY A 106 -11.80 2.19 14.65
N ARG A 107 -11.46 3.46 14.79
CA ARG A 107 -12.12 4.57 14.13
C ARG A 107 -11.11 5.37 13.31
N ILE A 108 -11.47 5.68 12.07
CA ILE A 108 -10.74 6.59 11.19
C ILE A 108 -11.74 7.62 10.66
N GLY A 109 -11.55 8.88 11.03
CA GLY A 109 -12.52 9.95 10.80
C GLY A 109 -13.84 9.65 11.48
N ASP A 110 -14.91 9.65 10.69
CA ASP A 110 -16.27 9.38 11.16
C ASP A 110 -16.68 7.91 11.07
N LEU A 111 -15.82 7.05 10.53
CA LEU A 111 -16.14 5.65 10.26
C LEU A 111 -15.44 4.70 11.23
N ASP A 112 -16.20 3.74 11.72
CA ASP A 112 -15.69 2.57 12.40
C ASP A 112 -15.22 1.54 11.37
N VAL A 113 -13.93 1.19 11.48
CA VAL A 113 -13.23 0.35 10.51
C VAL A 113 -12.73 -0.94 11.15
N VAL A 114 -12.84 -2.03 10.39
CA VAL A 114 -12.13 -3.27 10.70
C VAL A 114 -10.91 -3.39 9.79
N VAL A 115 -9.74 -3.63 10.36
CA VAL A 115 -8.48 -3.77 9.63
C VAL A 115 -7.96 -5.19 9.76
N LEU A 116 -7.52 -5.73 8.63
CA LEU A 116 -6.99 -7.08 8.46
C LEU A 116 -5.62 -7.00 7.79
N LEU A 117 -4.63 -7.68 8.38
CA LEU A 117 -3.36 -8.00 7.73
C LEU A 117 -3.41 -9.44 7.23
N LEU A 118 -3.12 -9.65 5.94
CA LEU A 118 -3.05 -10.98 5.36
C LEU A 118 -1.90 -11.79 5.97
N SER A 119 -2.08 -13.11 6.09
CA SER A 119 -1.04 -14.02 6.60
C SER A 119 0.12 -14.22 5.61
N SER A 120 -0.15 -14.02 4.33
CA SER A 120 0.82 -14.09 3.24
C SER A 120 0.33 -13.28 2.04
N MET A 121 1.26 -12.86 1.18
CA MET A 121 0.94 -12.20 -0.10
C MET A 121 0.29 -13.17 -1.10
N GLY A 122 -0.40 -12.62 -2.10
CA GLY A 122 -0.97 -13.40 -3.20
C GLY A 122 -2.48 -13.60 -3.14
N LYS A 123 -3.06 -13.96 -4.29
CA LYS A 123 -4.53 -13.99 -4.49
C LYS A 123 -5.25 -15.00 -3.60
N VAL A 124 -4.65 -16.16 -3.35
CA VAL A 124 -5.26 -17.26 -2.56
C VAL A 124 -5.43 -16.86 -1.09
N SER A 125 -4.38 -16.28 -0.51
CA SER A 125 -4.40 -15.75 0.85
C SER A 125 -5.43 -14.64 0.97
N ALA A 126 -5.42 -13.69 0.01
CA ALA A 126 -6.39 -12.62 -0.06
C ALA A 126 -7.84 -13.12 -0.14
N ALA A 127 -8.14 -14.09 -1.02
CA ALA A 127 -9.48 -14.64 -1.19
C ALA A 127 -10.01 -15.36 0.06
N THR A 128 -9.17 -16.18 0.70
CA THR A 128 -9.55 -16.93 1.91
C THR A 128 -9.87 -15.96 3.06
N ALA A 129 -9.03 -14.94 3.21
CA ALA A 129 -9.20 -13.92 4.24
C ALA A 129 -10.44 -13.04 3.94
N ALA A 130 -10.67 -12.70 2.67
CA ALA A 130 -11.86 -11.95 2.21
C ALA A 130 -13.17 -12.68 2.51
N ALA A 131 -13.24 -13.97 2.19
CA ALA A 131 -14.42 -14.79 2.43
C ALA A 131 -14.76 -14.85 3.92
N SER A 132 -13.73 -15.03 4.77
CA SER A 132 -13.90 -15.04 6.22
C SER A 132 -14.32 -13.66 6.77
N LEU A 133 -13.72 -12.58 6.28
CA LEU A 133 -14.09 -11.20 6.62
C LEU A 133 -15.56 -10.93 6.30
N LYS A 134 -16.01 -11.27 5.09
CA LYS A 134 -17.39 -11.11 4.65
C LYS A 134 -18.39 -11.85 5.53
N CYS A 135 -18.04 -13.06 5.96
CA CYS A 135 -18.87 -13.85 6.87
C CYS A 135 -18.87 -13.30 8.30
N SER A 136 -17.76 -12.69 8.73
CA SER A 136 -17.63 -12.14 10.06
C SER A 136 -18.22 -10.73 10.22
N TYR A 137 -18.11 -9.90 9.19
CA TYR A 137 -18.58 -8.53 9.16
C TYR A 137 -19.54 -8.41 7.97
N THR A 138 -20.81 -8.66 8.24
CA THR A 138 -21.83 -8.90 7.19
C THR A 138 -22.34 -7.62 6.54
N GLU A 139 -22.13 -6.48 7.18
CA GLU A 139 -22.70 -5.19 6.83
C GLU A 139 -21.71 -4.25 6.13
N LEU A 140 -20.60 -4.77 5.60
CA LEU A 140 -19.59 -3.97 4.92
C LEU A 140 -20.11 -3.36 3.61
N GLU A 141 -20.05 -2.03 3.51
CA GLU A 141 -20.43 -1.25 2.33
C GLU A 141 -19.24 -0.87 1.46
N VAL A 142 -18.05 -0.78 2.05
CA VAL A 142 -16.79 -0.50 1.34
C VAL A 142 -15.62 -1.25 1.97
N VAL A 143 -14.76 -1.81 1.12
CA VAL A 143 -13.51 -2.45 1.54
C VAL A 143 -12.36 -1.82 0.77
N PHE A 144 -11.34 -1.36 1.47
CA PHE A 144 -10.11 -0.87 0.85
C PHE A 144 -9.05 -1.96 0.88
N LEU A 145 -8.49 -2.29 -0.29
CA LEU A 145 -7.22 -3.01 -0.36
C LEU A 145 -6.10 -1.97 -0.45
N ALA A 146 -5.47 -1.70 0.68
CA ALA A 146 -4.42 -0.70 0.82
C ALA A 146 -3.04 -1.36 0.67
N GLY A 147 -2.09 -0.70 0.01
CA GLY A 147 -0.73 -1.21 -0.01
C GLY A 147 0.21 -0.58 -1.01
N ILE A 148 1.19 -1.35 -1.47
CA ILE A 148 2.16 -0.93 -2.49
C ILE A 148 1.98 -1.71 -3.79
N CYS A 149 2.42 -1.10 -4.90
CA CYS A 149 2.35 -1.69 -6.23
C CYS A 149 3.57 -1.30 -7.09
N GLY A 150 3.76 -2.05 -8.18
CA GLY A 150 4.63 -1.64 -9.27
C GLY A 150 3.85 -0.78 -10.26
N GLY A 151 4.34 0.41 -10.60
CA GLY A 151 3.66 1.35 -11.49
C GLY A 151 4.14 1.24 -12.94
N ILE A 152 3.26 1.58 -13.89
CA ILE A 152 3.68 1.94 -15.24
C ILE A 152 4.20 3.38 -15.21
N PRO A 153 5.45 3.64 -15.63
CA PRO A 153 6.03 4.98 -15.51
C PRO A 153 5.24 6.07 -16.24
N GLU A 154 4.55 5.73 -17.33
CA GLU A 154 3.81 6.68 -18.12
C GLU A 154 2.42 6.15 -18.48
N VAL A 155 1.39 6.84 -18.04
CA VAL A 155 -0.02 6.45 -18.26
C VAL A 155 -0.72 7.44 -19.17
N ARG A 156 -1.77 6.97 -19.86
CA ARG A 156 -2.56 7.84 -20.75
C ARG A 156 -3.45 8.77 -19.91
N SER A 157 -3.40 10.05 -20.23
CA SER A 157 -4.30 11.05 -19.70
C SER A 157 -5.69 10.90 -20.34
N PRO A 158 -6.79 11.22 -19.63
CA PRO A 158 -8.12 11.27 -20.21
C PRO A 158 -8.24 12.19 -21.45
N ASN A 159 -7.38 13.20 -21.57
CA ASN A 159 -7.34 14.14 -22.70
C ASN A 159 -6.40 13.72 -23.84
N GLY A 160 -5.86 12.50 -23.81
CA GLY A 160 -4.99 11.94 -24.86
C GLY A 160 -3.49 12.23 -24.69
N GLY A 161 -3.09 13.04 -23.69
CA GLY A 161 -1.69 13.23 -23.33
C GLY A 161 -1.09 12.05 -22.55
N LYS A 162 0.21 12.12 -22.25
CA LYS A 162 0.92 11.19 -21.37
C LYS A 162 1.14 11.85 -20.02
N ARG A 163 1.01 11.10 -18.92
CA ARG A 163 1.30 11.57 -17.56
C ARG A 163 2.34 10.67 -16.91
N GLU A 164 3.34 11.32 -16.31
CA GLU A 164 4.38 10.65 -15.54
C GLU A 164 3.84 10.18 -14.19
N VAL A 165 3.93 8.88 -13.94
CA VAL A 165 3.75 8.26 -12.63
C VAL A 165 5.11 8.15 -11.96
N LEU A 166 5.21 8.71 -10.76
CA LEU A 166 6.42 8.76 -9.94
C LEU A 166 6.30 7.84 -8.73
N LEU A 167 7.43 7.48 -8.11
CA LEU A 167 7.45 6.72 -6.87
C LEU A 167 6.75 7.53 -5.75
N GLY A 168 5.85 6.86 -5.04
CA GLY A 168 4.97 7.45 -4.03
C GLY A 168 3.65 8.02 -4.57
N ASP A 169 3.46 8.15 -5.88
CA ASP A 169 2.11 8.39 -6.41
C ASP A 169 1.18 7.22 -6.11
N VAL A 170 -0.12 7.47 -6.11
CA VAL A 170 -1.13 6.47 -5.71
C VAL A 170 -2.05 6.15 -6.88
N ILE A 171 -2.25 4.86 -7.12
CA ILE A 171 -3.21 4.37 -8.11
C ILE A 171 -4.46 3.90 -7.36
N VAL A 172 -5.62 4.39 -7.76
CA VAL A 172 -6.95 3.96 -7.29
C VAL A 172 -7.59 3.14 -8.40
N SER A 173 -8.16 1.99 -8.07
CA SER A 173 -8.67 1.05 -9.07
C SER A 173 -9.92 1.57 -9.78
N SER A 174 -9.82 1.75 -11.09
CA SER A 174 -10.96 1.85 -12.00
C SER A 174 -11.52 0.48 -12.40
N ASN A 175 -10.60 -0.46 -12.64
CA ASN A 175 -10.83 -1.80 -13.15
C ASN A 175 -9.67 -2.70 -12.73
N MET A 176 -9.84 -4.01 -12.88
CA MET A 176 -8.82 -5.00 -12.61
C MET A 176 -8.81 -6.05 -13.74
N VAL A 177 -7.64 -6.57 -14.07
CA VAL A 177 -7.44 -7.74 -14.94
C VAL A 177 -6.54 -8.75 -14.23
N GLN A 178 -6.94 -10.02 -14.25
CA GLN A 178 -6.10 -11.10 -13.75
C GLN A 178 -5.23 -11.63 -14.89
N TYR A 179 -4.02 -11.10 -15.02
CA TYR A 179 -3.21 -11.29 -16.23
C TYR A 179 -2.52 -12.66 -16.33
N ASP A 180 -2.51 -13.44 -15.25
CA ASP A 180 -1.89 -14.77 -15.17
C ASP A 180 -2.89 -15.93 -15.22
N VAL A 181 -4.20 -15.63 -15.29
CA VAL A 181 -5.26 -16.62 -15.44
C VAL A 181 -6.00 -16.36 -16.73
N GLY A 182 -6.19 -17.40 -17.54
CA GLY A 182 -6.67 -17.24 -18.90
C GLY A 182 -6.58 -18.53 -19.70
N ARG A 183 -6.75 -18.40 -21.02
CA ARG A 183 -6.66 -19.51 -21.95
C ARG A 183 -5.34 -19.42 -22.71
N ARG A 184 -4.56 -20.49 -22.67
CA ARG A 184 -3.33 -20.63 -23.46
C ARG A 184 -3.67 -21.30 -24.79
N TYR A 185 -3.40 -20.59 -25.88
CA TYR A 185 -3.39 -21.09 -27.24
C TYR A 185 -1.94 -21.33 -27.68
N GLN A 186 -1.74 -21.87 -28.89
CA GLN A 186 -0.42 -22.20 -29.41
C GLN A 186 0.49 -20.97 -29.57
N ASP A 187 -0.11 -19.84 -29.92
CA ASP A 187 0.53 -18.57 -30.26
C ASP A 187 0.28 -17.47 -29.22
N ASP A 188 -0.80 -17.56 -28.44
CA ASP A 188 -1.20 -16.48 -27.53
C ASP A 188 -1.74 -16.97 -26.18
N PHE A 189 -1.73 -16.06 -25.20
CA PHE A 189 -2.41 -16.23 -23.93
C PHE A 189 -3.45 -15.13 -23.76
N VAL A 190 -4.72 -15.52 -23.68
CA VAL A 190 -5.83 -14.60 -23.48
C VAL A 190 -6.20 -14.57 -22.01
N ALA A 191 -5.86 -13.48 -21.33
CA ALA A 191 -6.18 -13.25 -19.93
C ALA A 191 -7.70 -13.21 -19.69
N LYS A 192 -8.13 -13.76 -18.56
CA LYS A 192 -9.51 -13.71 -18.08
C LYS A 192 -9.79 -12.29 -17.57
N GLN A 193 -10.84 -11.68 -18.11
CA GLN A 193 -11.38 -10.45 -17.55
C GLN A 193 -12.28 -10.83 -16.35
N PRO A 194 -12.05 -10.26 -15.16
CA PRO A 194 -12.93 -10.48 -14.01
C PRO A 194 -14.35 -10.00 -14.35
N MET A 195 -15.37 -10.75 -13.92
CA MET A 195 -16.75 -10.32 -14.06
C MET A 195 -17.17 -9.68 -12.75
N HIS A 196 -17.69 -8.46 -12.79
CA HIS A 196 -18.20 -7.84 -11.57
C HIS A 196 -19.67 -7.49 -11.69
N THR A 197 -20.48 -8.22 -10.94
CA THR A 197 -21.85 -7.85 -10.58
C THR A 197 -21.78 -7.04 -9.29
N GLY A 198 -22.13 -5.74 -9.29
CA GLY A 198 -22.42 -5.00 -8.05
C GLY A 198 -21.62 -3.73 -7.71
N ARG A 199 -20.66 -3.26 -8.52
CA ARG A 199 -19.87 -2.03 -8.20
C ARG A 199 -20.58 -0.69 -8.43
N LYS A 200 -21.89 -0.64 -8.65
CA LYS A 200 -22.54 0.62 -9.09
C LYS A 200 -22.28 1.78 -8.12
N LEU A 201 -22.38 1.54 -6.82
CA LEU A 201 -22.13 2.56 -5.78
C LEU A 201 -20.67 3.04 -5.78
N ILE A 202 -19.72 2.10 -5.74
CA ILE A 202 -18.29 2.42 -5.82
C ILE A 202 -17.96 3.17 -7.10
N ASN A 203 -18.49 2.74 -8.25
CA ASN A 203 -18.20 3.39 -9.52
C ASN A 203 -18.79 4.81 -9.57
N ASN A 204 -19.97 5.03 -8.98
CA ASN A 204 -20.55 6.36 -8.84
C ASN A 204 -19.70 7.25 -7.94
N PHE A 205 -19.10 6.70 -6.87
CA PHE A 205 -18.16 7.46 -6.04
C PHE A 205 -16.84 7.76 -6.79
N LEU A 206 -16.23 6.74 -7.40
CA LEU A 206 -14.94 6.88 -8.08
C LEU A 206 -15.01 7.72 -9.36
N VAL A 207 -16.18 7.92 -9.98
CA VAL A 207 -16.30 8.82 -11.13
C VAL A 207 -15.95 10.26 -10.76
N HIS A 208 -16.13 10.66 -9.50
CA HIS A 208 -15.75 11.99 -9.03
C HIS A 208 -14.24 12.22 -9.09
N LEU A 209 -13.40 11.19 -8.96
CA LEU A 209 -11.95 11.28 -9.16
C LEU A 209 -11.55 11.75 -10.57
N LYS A 210 -12.46 11.68 -11.54
CA LYS A 210 -12.23 12.21 -12.89
C LYS A 210 -12.41 13.73 -12.97
N THR A 211 -12.96 14.35 -11.94
CA THR A 211 -13.15 15.81 -11.86
C THR A 211 -11.95 16.45 -11.19
N ASP A 212 -11.47 17.56 -11.75
CA ASP A 212 -10.29 18.25 -11.21
C ASP A 212 -10.51 18.73 -9.78
N VAL A 213 -11.71 19.22 -9.45
CA VAL A 213 -12.06 19.70 -8.10
C VAL A 213 -11.90 18.60 -7.07
N PHE A 214 -12.58 17.46 -7.24
CA PHE A 214 -12.52 16.36 -6.28
C PHE A 214 -11.12 15.75 -6.21
N SER A 215 -10.44 15.61 -7.36
CA SER A 215 -9.07 15.09 -7.42
C SER A 215 -8.10 16.00 -6.67
N ASN A 216 -8.17 17.31 -6.86
CA ASN A 216 -7.30 18.27 -6.19
C ASN A 216 -7.56 18.32 -4.68
N ASP A 217 -8.83 18.31 -4.27
CA ASP A 217 -9.21 18.26 -2.85
C ASP A 217 -8.70 16.99 -2.17
N LEU A 218 -8.79 15.85 -2.88
CA LEU A 218 -8.30 14.57 -2.38
C LEU A 218 -6.77 14.58 -2.26
N MET A 219 -6.05 15.04 -3.29
CA MET A 219 -4.58 15.17 -3.24
C MET A 219 -4.12 16.10 -2.12
N GLY A 220 -4.80 17.24 -1.93
CA GLY A 220 -4.52 18.17 -0.83
C GLY A 220 -4.72 17.51 0.54
N ARG A 221 -5.86 16.85 0.75
CA ARG A 221 -6.12 16.15 2.00
C ARG A 221 -5.14 14.99 2.24
N SER A 222 -4.81 14.23 1.21
CA SER A 222 -3.82 13.15 1.32
C SER A 222 -2.43 13.67 1.68
N ALA A 223 -2.03 14.86 1.19
CA ALA A 223 -0.75 15.47 1.59
C ALA A 223 -0.72 15.84 3.08
N GLU A 224 -1.83 16.36 3.62
CA GLU A 224 -1.94 16.66 5.06
C GLU A 224 -1.84 15.39 5.91
N VAL A 225 -2.56 14.33 5.52
CA VAL A 225 -2.55 13.05 6.22
C VAL A 225 -1.15 12.40 6.14
N LEU A 226 -0.47 12.48 5.00
CA LEU A 226 0.88 11.95 4.83
C LEU A 226 1.86 12.56 5.84
N GLN A 227 1.79 13.88 6.05
CA GLN A 227 2.61 14.55 7.07
C GLN A 227 2.31 14.05 8.48
N GLN A 228 1.06 13.69 8.78
CA GLN A 228 0.70 13.12 10.09
C GLN A 228 1.35 11.76 10.28
N ILE A 229 1.28 10.88 9.27
CA ILE A 229 1.94 9.56 9.30
C ILE A 229 3.44 9.75 9.52
N GLN A 230 4.08 10.64 8.75
CA GLN A 230 5.52 10.91 8.81
C GLN A 230 6.02 11.42 10.16
N ARG A 231 5.21 12.19 10.88
CA ARG A 231 5.55 12.63 12.26
C ARG A 231 5.57 11.46 13.24
N SER A 232 4.73 10.45 13.01
CA SER A 232 4.63 9.28 13.88
C SER A 232 5.58 8.13 13.48
N ASN A 233 5.97 8.05 12.21
CA ASN A 233 6.81 6.98 11.67
C ASN A 233 7.94 7.54 10.79
N PRO A 234 9.18 7.63 11.32
CA PRO A 234 10.35 8.10 10.57
C PRO A 234 10.73 7.24 9.35
N LYS A 235 10.22 6.01 9.22
CA LYS A 235 10.48 5.18 8.03
C LYS A 235 9.73 5.67 6.80
N CYS A 236 8.60 6.35 6.99
CA CYS A 236 7.73 6.85 5.93
C CYS A 236 8.20 8.20 5.33
N GLN A 237 9.46 8.58 5.55
CA GLN A 237 9.98 9.86 5.08
C GLN A 237 10.17 9.86 3.56
N TYR A 238 9.94 11.02 2.95
CA TYR A 238 10.19 11.20 1.53
C TYR A 238 11.68 11.11 1.23
N LEU A 239 12.05 10.28 0.25
CA LEU A 239 13.45 10.03 -0.10
C LEU A 239 14.04 11.09 -1.03
N GLY A 240 13.24 12.06 -1.48
CA GLY A 240 13.66 13.10 -2.43
C GLY A 240 13.59 12.66 -3.90
N SER A 241 13.39 13.63 -4.77
CA SER A 241 13.15 13.41 -6.21
C SER A 241 14.32 12.77 -6.92
N ALA A 242 15.56 13.05 -6.50
CA ALA A 242 16.76 12.44 -7.06
C ALA A 242 16.84 10.91 -6.88
N ASN A 243 16.11 10.36 -5.91
CA ASN A 243 16.07 8.91 -5.64
C ASN A 243 14.98 8.16 -6.45
N ASP A 244 14.16 8.88 -7.22
CA ASP A 244 13.25 8.30 -8.20
C ASP A 244 13.98 8.14 -9.54
N ARG A 245 14.58 6.97 -9.72
CA ARG A 245 15.40 6.63 -10.88
C ARG A 245 14.67 5.64 -11.77
N LEU A 246 14.32 6.09 -12.97
CA LEU A 246 13.78 5.25 -14.03
C LEU A 246 14.82 5.07 -15.12
N PHE A 247 15.21 3.82 -15.38
CA PHE A 247 16.15 3.49 -16.45
C PHE A 247 15.40 3.12 -17.74
N GLU A 248 16.10 3.23 -18.87
CA GLU A 248 15.61 2.73 -20.16
C GLU A 248 15.17 1.24 -20.06
N PRO A 249 14.06 0.83 -20.70
CA PRO A 249 13.58 -0.55 -20.63
C PRO A 249 14.59 -1.61 -21.11
N THR A 250 15.50 -1.20 -22.00
CA THR A 250 16.58 -2.04 -22.54
C THR A 250 17.84 -2.05 -21.69
N TYR A 251 17.96 -1.13 -20.72
CA TYR A 251 19.12 -1.07 -19.84
C TYR A 251 19.06 -2.17 -18.79
N GLN A 252 20.06 -3.05 -18.83
CA GLN A 252 20.16 -4.15 -17.90
C GLN A 252 21.02 -3.79 -16.70
N HIS A 253 20.50 -4.16 -15.53
CA HIS A 253 21.18 -4.07 -14.26
C HIS A 253 22.36 -5.06 -14.23
N GLN A 254 23.61 -4.58 -14.25
CA GLN A 254 24.81 -5.42 -14.33
C GLN A 254 25.85 -4.99 -13.30
N ILE A 255 26.54 -5.96 -12.69
CA ILE A 255 27.63 -5.70 -11.75
C ILE A 255 28.90 -5.44 -12.55
N ASP A 256 29.50 -4.27 -12.36
CA ASP A 256 30.85 -4.01 -12.84
C ASP A 256 31.88 -4.70 -11.94
N THR A 257 32.05 -6.02 -12.08
CA THR A 257 33.21 -6.71 -11.53
C THR A 257 33.77 -7.69 -12.55
N SER A 258 34.97 -7.35 -13.02
CA SER A 258 35.73 -7.99 -14.10
C SER A 258 36.15 -9.46 -13.88
N VAL A 259 35.66 -10.18 -12.86
CA VAL A 259 36.27 -11.48 -12.51
C VAL A 259 35.30 -12.65 -12.26
N LEU A 260 34.00 -12.46 -12.00
CA LEU A 260 33.14 -13.60 -11.61
C LEU A 260 31.72 -13.65 -12.22
N CYS A 261 31.37 -12.74 -13.12
CA CYS A 261 30.04 -12.71 -13.72
C CYS A 261 30.11 -12.95 -15.24
N THR A 262 29.76 -14.16 -15.69
CA THR A 262 29.69 -14.52 -17.12
C THR A 262 28.54 -13.83 -17.87
N CYS A 263 27.70 -13.04 -17.19
CA CYS A 263 26.63 -12.26 -17.82
C CYS A 263 27.16 -11.16 -18.75
N PHE A 264 28.42 -10.76 -18.61
CA PHE A 264 29.04 -9.76 -19.47
C PHE A 264 29.15 -10.23 -20.93
N THR A 265 29.31 -11.53 -21.16
CA THR A 265 29.47 -12.10 -22.50
C THR A 265 28.15 -12.55 -23.14
N SER A 266 27.05 -12.58 -22.38
CA SER A 266 25.71 -12.88 -22.90
C SER A 266 24.64 -12.07 -22.15
N PRO A 267 24.27 -10.87 -22.66
CA PRO A 267 23.25 -10.01 -22.06
C PRO A 267 21.88 -10.69 -21.91
N SER A 268 21.61 -11.75 -22.66
CA SER A 268 20.37 -12.53 -22.55
C SER A 268 20.25 -13.37 -21.27
N LEU A 269 21.32 -13.55 -20.50
CA LEU A 269 21.36 -14.43 -19.31
C LEU A 269 21.90 -13.70 -18.09
N MET A 270 21.05 -12.90 -17.43
CA MET A 270 21.36 -12.37 -16.09
C MET A 270 21.49 -13.49 -15.07
N CYS A 271 22.59 -13.55 -14.32
CA CYS A 271 22.80 -14.55 -13.26
C CYS A 271 21.98 -14.22 -12.02
N ARG A 272 21.84 -15.20 -11.12
CA ARG A 272 21.09 -15.04 -9.86
C ARG A 272 21.61 -13.87 -9.00
N ARG A 273 22.91 -13.60 -9.02
CA ARG A 273 23.53 -12.48 -8.28
C ARG A 273 23.08 -11.13 -8.82
N CYS A 274 23.21 -10.89 -10.12
CA CYS A 274 22.72 -9.66 -10.75
C CYS A 274 21.20 -9.47 -10.61
N ARG A 275 20.41 -10.55 -10.51
CA ARG A 275 18.95 -10.44 -10.26
C ARG A 275 18.56 -10.00 -8.83
N SER A 276 19.51 -10.03 -7.90
CA SER A 276 19.23 -9.89 -6.46
C SER A 276 19.83 -8.64 -5.82
N ILE A 277 20.72 -7.94 -6.51
CA ILE A 277 21.39 -6.73 -6.01
C ILE A 277 20.65 -5.45 -6.44
N SER A 278 20.94 -4.34 -5.78
CA SER A 278 20.33 -3.03 -6.05
C SER A 278 21.13 -2.18 -7.03
N CYS A 279 20.48 -1.20 -7.70
CA CYS A 279 21.13 -0.24 -8.61
C CYS A 279 22.37 0.44 -8.01
N ASP A 280 22.33 0.74 -6.71
CA ASP A 280 23.45 1.36 -6.00
C ASP A 280 24.64 0.39 -5.86
N GLU A 281 24.37 -0.89 -5.60
CA GLU A 281 25.40 -1.93 -5.48
C GLU A 281 25.98 -2.35 -6.84
N ALA A 282 25.18 -2.28 -7.90
CA ALA A 282 25.66 -2.52 -9.27
C ALA A 282 26.51 -1.38 -9.81
N GLY A 283 26.31 -0.15 -9.33
CA GLY A 283 26.83 1.05 -9.97
C GLY A 283 26.16 1.30 -11.32
N CYS A 284 24.81 1.21 -11.38
CA CYS A 284 24.07 1.46 -12.62
C CYS A 284 24.41 2.82 -13.23
N ASP A 285 24.61 2.84 -14.55
CA ASP A 285 25.09 4.00 -15.29
C ASP A 285 23.95 5.00 -15.50
N GLU A 286 24.10 6.18 -14.90
CA GLU A 286 23.10 7.25 -14.90
C GLU A 286 22.80 7.80 -16.30
N LYS A 287 23.66 7.54 -17.30
CA LYS A 287 23.39 7.97 -18.69
C LYS A 287 22.16 7.30 -19.31
N PHE A 288 21.73 6.16 -18.76
CA PHE A 288 20.53 5.44 -19.18
C PHE A 288 19.29 5.81 -18.36
N LEU A 289 19.37 6.83 -17.49
CA LEU A 289 18.19 7.38 -16.83
C LEU A 289 17.32 8.11 -17.84
N ILE A 290 16.02 7.80 -17.82
CA ILE A 290 15.03 8.51 -18.62
C ILE A 290 14.80 9.88 -17.97
N PRO A 291 15.02 11.01 -18.68
CA PRO A 291 14.71 12.32 -18.14
C PRO A 291 13.20 12.49 -17.96
N ARG A 292 12.79 13.00 -16.79
CA ARG A 292 11.37 13.18 -16.44
C ARG A 292 11.08 14.62 -16.06
N CYS A 293 10.08 15.24 -16.67
CA CYS A 293 9.77 16.66 -16.45
C CYS A 293 9.29 16.92 -15.02
N ARG A 294 8.43 16.04 -14.50
CA ARG A 294 7.83 16.20 -13.17
C ARG A 294 8.84 15.98 -12.04
N ILE A 295 9.88 15.19 -12.28
CA ILE A 295 11.02 15.09 -11.35
C ILE A 295 11.76 16.42 -11.24
N LYS A 296 12.03 17.09 -12.36
CA LYS A 296 12.69 18.41 -12.35
C LYS A 296 11.86 19.45 -11.62
N GLU A 297 10.54 19.45 -11.82
CA GLU A 297 9.62 20.34 -11.09
C GLU A 297 9.66 20.10 -9.58
N LYS A 298 9.66 18.83 -9.15
CA LYS A 298 9.77 18.49 -7.73
C LYS A 298 11.13 18.85 -7.14
N MET A 299 12.23 18.67 -7.88
CA MET A 299 13.56 19.12 -7.44
C MET A 299 13.61 20.64 -7.21
N LEU A 300 12.98 21.44 -8.08
CA LEU A 300 12.89 22.89 -7.87
C LEU A 300 12.09 23.24 -6.61
N LEU A 301 11.02 22.51 -6.32
CA LEU A 301 10.27 22.68 -5.07
C LEU A 301 11.12 22.32 -3.84
N GLU A 302 11.93 21.26 -3.93
CA GLU A 302 12.86 20.85 -2.88
C GLU A 302 13.92 21.92 -2.62
N GLU A 303 14.53 22.46 -3.67
CA GLU A 303 15.52 23.54 -3.60
C GLU A 303 14.94 24.83 -2.97
N GLN A 304 13.65 25.08 -3.19
CA GLN A 304 12.92 26.20 -2.58
C GLN A 304 12.46 25.93 -1.14
N GLY A 305 12.75 24.73 -0.59
CA GLY A 305 12.33 24.31 0.75
C GLY A 305 10.85 23.89 0.84
N ASN A 306 10.14 23.79 -0.28
CA ASN A 306 8.74 23.39 -0.33
C ASN A 306 8.57 21.86 -0.41
N ILE A 307 9.12 21.15 0.58
CA ILE A 307 9.13 19.68 0.66
C ILE A 307 7.72 19.10 0.72
N SER A 308 6.79 19.80 1.37
CA SER A 308 5.38 19.39 1.45
C SER A 308 4.74 19.28 0.06
N GLU A 309 5.01 20.23 -0.82
CA GLU A 309 4.45 20.22 -2.18
C GLU A 309 5.21 19.23 -3.08
N ALA A 310 6.55 19.13 -2.93
CA ALA A 310 7.36 18.18 -3.70
C ALA A 310 6.93 16.71 -3.47
N GLN A 311 6.63 16.36 -2.22
CA GLN A 311 6.24 15.00 -1.86
C GLN A 311 4.75 14.69 -2.08
N LYS A 312 3.93 15.68 -2.44
CA LYS A 312 2.49 15.49 -2.66
C LYS A 312 2.26 14.40 -3.73
N PRO A 313 1.55 13.31 -3.41
CA PRO A 313 1.28 12.27 -4.38
C PRO A 313 0.25 12.75 -5.40
N LEU A 314 0.47 12.46 -6.68
CA LEU A 314 -0.64 12.45 -7.62
C LEU A 314 -1.43 11.16 -7.44
N ILE A 315 -2.75 11.29 -7.60
CA ILE A 315 -3.71 10.19 -7.52
C ILE A 315 -4.21 9.91 -8.93
N PHE A 316 -4.05 8.66 -9.37
CA PHE A 316 -4.48 8.19 -10.68
C PHE A 316 -5.65 7.22 -10.52
N LEU A 317 -6.63 7.30 -11.42
CA LEU A 317 -7.69 6.30 -11.53
C LEU A 317 -7.32 5.32 -12.65
N GLY A 318 -6.81 4.15 -12.28
CA GLY A 318 -6.11 3.26 -13.22
C GLY A 318 -6.58 1.81 -13.21
N ARG A 319 -6.18 1.04 -14.22
CA ARG A 319 -6.47 -0.40 -14.31
C ARG A 319 -5.34 -1.20 -13.68
N TYR A 320 -5.68 -2.08 -12.73
CA TYR A 320 -4.70 -2.97 -12.10
C TYR A 320 -4.55 -4.28 -12.85
N GLY A 321 -3.32 -4.77 -12.97
CA GLY A 321 -2.99 -6.14 -13.29
C GLY A 321 -2.69 -6.93 -12.02
N SER A 322 -3.54 -7.90 -11.69
CA SER A 322 -3.36 -8.79 -10.53
C SER A 322 -2.79 -10.14 -10.95
N GLY A 323 -1.74 -10.61 -10.28
CA GLY A 323 -1.13 -11.91 -10.54
C GLY A 323 -0.24 -12.41 -9.39
N ASP A 324 0.19 -13.67 -9.41
CA ASP A 324 1.03 -14.26 -8.33
C ASP A 324 2.53 -14.12 -8.60
N THR A 325 2.91 -13.41 -9.66
CA THR A 325 4.32 -13.21 -10.04
C THR A 325 4.77 -11.78 -9.78
N VAL A 326 5.90 -11.62 -9.08
CA VAL A 326 6.58 -10.33 -8.97
C VAL A 326 7.23 -10.00 -10.32
N LEU A 327 6.65 -9.05 -11.05
CA LEU A 327 7.15 -8.65 -12.37
C LEU A 327 8.46 -7.88 -12.23
N LYS A 328 9.54 -8.39 -12.84
CA LYS A 328 10.89 -7.80 -12.81
C LYS A 328 11.48 -7.60 -14.22
N SER A 329 10.61 -7.34 -15.19
CA SER A 329 10.97 -7.30 -16.61
C SER A 329 10.25 -6.13 -17.27
N SER A 330 10.99 -5.08 -17.65
CA SER A 330 10.42 -3.92 -18.34
C SER A 330 9.70 -4.32 -19.62
N ARG A 331 10.25 -5.30 -20.35
CA ARG A 331 9.65 -5.81 -21.59
C ARG A 331 8.30 -6.47 -21.33
N ASP A 332 8.22 -7.36 -20.34
CA ASP A 332 6.97 -8.05 -20.03
C ASP A 332 5.95 -7.08 -19.42
N ARG A 333 6.41 -6.14 -18.59
CA ARG A 333 5.62 -5.01 -18.07
C ARG A 333 5.00 -4.21 -19.19
N ASP A 334 5.80 -3.68 -20.10
CA ASP A 334 5.33 -2.83 -21.20
C ASP A 334 4.40 -3.62 -22.13
N GLY A 335 4.75 -4.87 -22.45
CA GLY A 335 3.90 -5.74 -23.27
C GLY A 335 2.56 -6.12 -22.62
N LEU A 336 2.49 -6.23 -21.29
CA LEU A 336 1.23 -6.43 -20.55
C LEU A 336 0.44 -5.12 -20.47
N ALA A 337 1.11 -4.00 -20.20
CA ALA A 337 0.51 -2.67 -20.15
C ALA A 337 -0.17 -2.31 -21.47
N ASP A 338 0.54 -2.48 -22.59
CA ASP A 338 0.02 -2.16 -23.92
C ASP A 338 -1.15 -3.04 -24.32
N ARG A 339 -1.05 -4.36 -24.10
CA ARG A 339 -2.09 -5.32 -24.50
C ARG A 339 -3.34 -5.25 -23.64
N LEU A 340 -3.19 -5.02 -22.34
CA LEU A 340 -4.27 -5.12 -21.37
C LEU A 340 -4.69 -3.77 -20.79
N GLY A 341 -4.04 -2.67 -21.19
CA GLY A 341 -4.28 -1.33 -20.65
C GLY A 341 -3.99 -1.23 -19.15
N ILE A 342 -3.04 -2.01 -18.64
CA ILE A 342 -2.66 -2.03 -17.22
C ILE A 342 -1.83 -0.78 -16.91
N GLU A 343 -2.08 -0.16 -15.75
CA GLU A 343 -1.35 1.01 -15.24
C GLU A 343 -0.59 0.74 -13.94
N ALA A 344 -0.90 -0.36 -13.25
CA ALA A 344 -0.16 -0.84 -12.08
C ALA A 344 -0.31 -2.34 -11.87
N PHE A 345 0.70 -2.96 -11.25
CA PHE A 345 0.75 -4.39 -10.93
C PHE A 345 0.77 -4.63 -9.43
N GLU A 346 -0.05 -5.58 -8.98
CA GLU A 346 -0.15 -6.02 -7.59
C GLU A 346 -0.54 -7.52 -7.54
N MET A 347 -0.67 -8.11 -6.34
CA MET A 347 -0.76 -9.56 -6.19
C MET A 347 -1.98 -10.07 -5.42
N GLU A 348 -2.91 -9.21 -4.99
CA GLU A 348 -3.98 -9.61 -4.06
C GLU A 348 -5.38 -9.39 -4.64
N SER A 349 -5.59 -8.31 -5.40
CA SER A 349 -6.92 -7.79 -5.70
C SER A 349 -7.84 -8.78 -6.40
N ALA A 350 -7.33 -9.65 -7.28
CA ALA A 350 -8.15 -10.67 -7.93
C ALA A 350 -8.80 -11.67 -6.97
N GLY A 351 -8.24 -11.89 -5.78
CA GLY A 351 -8.88 -12.71 -4.74
C GLY A 351 -10.04 -12.03 -4.02
N LEU A 352 -10.15 -10.70 -4.14
CA LEU A 352 -11.10 -9.87 -3.40
C LEU A 352 -12.19 -9.28 -4.30
N TRP A 353 -11.83 -9.07 -5.58
CA TRP A 353 -12.53 -8.19 -6.49
C TRP A 353 -13.96 -8.64 -6.80
N GLU A 354 -14.24 -9.94 -6.88
CA GLU A 354 -15.60 -10.42 -7.23
C GLU A 354 -16.55 -10.46 -6.02
N ASP A 355 -16.02 -10.61 -4.80
CA ASP A 355 -16.80 -10.94 -3.60
C ASP A 355 -17.06 -9.77 -2.65
N LEU A 356 -16.21 -8.74 -2.68
CA LEU A 356 -16.29 -7.58 -1.78
C LEU A 356 -16.53 -6.27 -2.56
N PRO A 357 -17.18 -5.27 -1.94
CA PRO A 357 -17.23 -3.91 -2.48
C PRO A 357 -15.84 -3.24 -2.36
N CYS A 358 -14.88 -3.72 -3.14
CA CYS A 358 -13.46 -3.44 -2.95
C CYS A 358 -12.94 -2.26 -3.79
N ILE A 359 -12.29 -1.29 -3.18
CA ILE A 359 -11.48 -0.25 -3.83
C ILE A 359 -10.01 -0.56 -3.56
N VAL A 360 -9.23 -0.80 -4.62
CA VAL A 360 -7.77 -1.00 -4.47
C VAL A 360 -7.10 0.35 -4.54
N VAL A 361 -6.31 0.66 -3.51
CA VAL A 361 -5.56 1.90 -3.38
C VAL A 361 -4.13 1.48 -3.06
N LYS A 362 -3.19 1.71 -3.98
CA LYS A 362 -1.80 1.33 -3.77
C LYS A 362 -0.85 2.44 -4.18
N GLY A 363 0.17 2.68 -3.35
CA GLY A 363 1.27 3.58 -3.64
C GLY A 363 2.31 2.89 -4.53
N VAL A 364 2.89 3.62 -5.46
CA VAL A 364 3.91 3.09 -6.38
C VAL A 364 5.25 3.03 -5.66
N CYS A 365 5.78 1.83 -5.44
CA CYS A 365 7.09 1.63 -4.79
C CYS A 365 8.22 1.22 -5.75
N ASP A 366 7.87 0.75 -6.94
CA ASP A 366 8.80 0.41 -8.02
C ASP A 366 8.12 0.51 -9.39
N TYR A 367 8.88 0.35 -10.48
CA TYR A 367 8.36 0.42 -11.85
C TYR A 367 8.16 -0.95 -12.50
N ALA A 368 7.92 -2.00 -11.72
CA ALA A 368 7.68 -3.37 -12.19
C ALA A 368 8.77 -3.93 -13.14
N ASP A 369 10.02 -3.51 -12.94
CA ASP A 369 11.17 -3.88 -13.75
C ASP A 369 12.30 -4.52 -12.93
N SER A 370 13.50 -4.65 -13.52
CA SER A 370 14.65 -5.23 -12.84
C SER A 370 15.36 -4.27 -11.87
N HIS A 371 15.03 -2.98 -11.88
CA HIS A 371 15.69 -1.92 -11.11
C HIS A 371 15.00 -1.64 -9.77
N LYS A 372 14.16 -2.57 -9.30
CA LYS A 372 13.43 -2.42 -8.03
C LYS A 372 14.37 -2.22 -6.87
N ASN A 373 13.95 -1.33 -5.97
CA ASN A 373 14.55 -1.19 -4.66
C ASN A 373 13.44 -1.14 -3.59
N LYS A 374 13.78 -1.52 -2.36
CA LYS A 374 12.81 -1.55 -1.25
C LYS A 374 12.71 -0.23 -0.50
N LYS A 375 13.57 0.77 -0.82
CA LYS A 375 13.67 2.02 -0.05
C LYS A 375 12.34 2.79 -0.07
N TRP A 376 11.63 2.75 -1.19
CA TRP A 376 10.36 3.46 -1.38
C TRP A 376 9.14 2.80 -0.74
N GLN A 377 9.23 1.58 -0.20
CA GLN A 377 8.05 0.82 0.25
C GLN A 377 7.33 1.51 1.42
N ASP A 378 8.05 1.96 2.45
CA ASP A 378 7.45 2.63 3.61
C ASP A 378 6.79 3.97 3.22
N PHE A 379 7.43 4.75 2.33
CA PHE A 379 6.86 6.00 1.83
C PHE A 379 5.61 5.74 0.97
N ALA A 380 5.67 4.80 0.03
CA ALA A 380 4.54 4.46 -0.84
C ALA A 380 3.36 3.87 -0.05
N ALA A 381 3.62 3.08 1.00
CA ALA A 381 2.57 2.61 1.90
C ALA A 381 1.91 3.76 2.66
N ALA A 382 2.69 4.75 3.11
CA ALA A 382 2.16 5.94 3.76
C ALA A 382 1.32 6.80 2.80
N THR A 383 1.76 6.99 1.55
CA THR A 383 0.94 7.73 0.56
C THR A 383 -0.36 6.99 0.26
N SER A 384 -0.31 5.67 0.11
CA SER A 384 -1.50 4.82 -0.03
C SER A 384 -2.46 4.97 1.14
N ALA A 385 -1.96 4.84 2.37
CA ALA A 385 -2.76 4.97 3.59
C ALA A 385 -3.40 6.37 3.71
N SER A 386 -2.65 7.41 3.30
CA SER A 386 -3.14 8.79 3.28
C SER A 386 -4.30 9.00 2.31
N VAL A 387 -4.24 8.36 1.14
CA VAL A 387 -5.35 8.35 0.17
C VAL A 387 -6.53 7.57 0.69
N VAL A 388 -6.32 6.41 1.35
CA VAL A 388 -7.40 5.64 1.97
C VAL A 388 -8.16 6.48 3.01
N LYS A 389 -7.48 7.18 3.93
CA LYS A 389 -8.16 8.07 4.90
C LYS A 389 -8.91 9.21 4.19
N ALA A 390 -8.30 9.85 3.21
CA ALA A 390 -8.94 10.94 2.48
C ALA A 390 -10.18 10.50 1.67
N LEU A 391 -10.19 9.25 1.18
CA LEU A 391 -11.35 8.62 0.55
C LEU A 391 -12.42 8.21 1.57
N LEU A 392 -12.04 7.62 2.70
CA LEU A 392 -12.96 7.26 3.79
C LEU A 392 -13.73 8.49 4.30
N GLU A 393 -13.05 9.61 4.51
CA GLU A 393 -13.67 10.88 4.93
C GLU A 393 -14.69 11.45 3.92
N ARG A 394 -14.67 10.99 2.66
CA ARG A 394 -15.58 11.43 1.59
C ARG A 394 -16.58 10.35 1.17
N TYR A 395 -16.41 9.12 1.63
CA TYR A 395 -17.29 8.01 1.27
C TYR A 395 -18.55 8.08 2.12
N ILE A 396 -19.69 8.25 1.46
CA ILE A 396 -21.00 8.32 2.14
C ILE A 396 -21.49 6.90 2.39
N ILE A 397 -21.65 6.55 3.67
CA ILE A 397 -22.27 5.30 4.12
C ILE A 397 -23.79 5.49 4.15
N THR A 398 -24.53 4.41 3.89
CA THR A 398 -25.99 4.42 3.89
C THR A 398 -26.55 4.67 5.29
N ASP A 399 -27.54 5.56 5.41
CA ASP A 399 -28.26 5.79 6.67
C ASP A 399 -28.96 4.49 7.14
N GLN A 400 -29.01 4.27 8.46
CA GLN A 400 -29.71 3.14 9.09
C GLN A 400 -31.21 3.40 9.29
#